data_AF-A0A3P1CPF4-F1
#
_entry.id   AF-A0A3P1CPF4-F1
#
_cell.length_a   1.000
_cell.length_b   1.000
_cell.length_c   1.000
_cell.angle_alpha   90.00
_cell.angle_beta   90.00
_cell.angle_gamma   90.00
#
_symmetry.space_group_name_H-M   'P 1'
#
loop_
_entity.id
_entity.type
_entity.pdbx_description
1 polymer ?
#
loop_
_entity_poly.entity_id
_entity_poly.type
_entity_poly.pdbx_seq_one_letter_code
_entity_poly.pdbx_strand_id
1 'polypeptide(L)'
;MKTNFVNNNVKLGLAMLAATTLVAIAPSSAEARVLDGPKAETKATPVSIREVGNLKFKVTVNQPVNDKIVVSIVDDSNNKLYNGTLTKTEQLGRVFDFSQLADGKYVIEVAYGKEKVSQSFAIQTQVSRVVLARN
;
A
#
# COMPACT_ATOMS: atom_id res chain seq x y z
N MET A 1 -21.54 31.24 7.79
CA MET A 1 -20.37 30.76 7.02
C MET A 1 -20.38 29.23 7.07
N LYS A 2 -20.74 28.56 5.98
CA LYS A 2 -20.85 27.10 5.88
C LYS A 2 -19.94 26.65 4.74
N THR A 3 -18.99 25.76 5.02
CA THR A 3 -17.97 25.32 4.05
C THR A 3 -18.42 24.02 3.39
N ASN A 4 -18.35 23.99 2.07
CA ASN A 4 -18.75 22.89 1.19
C ASN A 4 -17.67 21.80 1.14
N PHE A 5 -18.08 20.53 1.22
CA PHE A 5 -17.24 19.39 0.85
C PHE A 5 -17.58 18.98 -0.59
N VAL A 6 -16.58 18.99 -1.47
CA VAL A 6 -16.69 18.54 -2.85
C VAL A 6 -16.41 17.04 -2.90
N ASN A 7 -17.37 16.27 -3.44
CA ASN A 7 -17.29 14.83 -3.63
C ASN A 7 -16.75 14.53 -5.04
N ASN A 8 -15.57 13.91 -5.17
CA ASN A 8 -15.02 13.54 -6.48
C ASN A 8 -15.16 12.03 -6.72
N ASN A 9 -16.11 11.65 -7.57
CA ASN A 9 -16.35 10.27 -8.00
C ASN A 9 -15.45 9.93 -9.19
N VAL A 10 -14.42 9.10 -8.98
CA VAL A 10 -13.65 8.54 -10.11
C VAL A 10 -14.14 7.13 -10.41
N LYS A 11 -14.90 6.99 -11.50
CA LYS A 11 -15.22 5.71 -12.13
C LYS A 11 -13.99 5.22 -12.90
N LEU A 12 -13.41 4.08 -12.54
CA LEU A 12 -12.42 3.38 -13.36
C LEU A 12 -12.93 1.97 -13.65
N GLY A 13 -13.30 1.76 -14.91
CA GLY A 13 -13.71 0.46 -15.46
C GLY A 13 -12.53 -0.50 -15.60
N LEU A 14 -12.78 -1.78 -15.32
CA LEU A 14 -11.79 -2.84 -15.31
C LEU A 14 -11.85 -3.63 -16.63
N ALA A 15 -10.74 -3.65 -17.37
CA ALA A 15 -10.55 -4.45 -18.58
C ALA A 15 -9.97 -5.84 -18.27
N MET A 16 -10.37 -6.82 -19.09
CA MET A 16 -10.10 -8.26 -19.06
C MET A 16 -8.62 -8.69 -19.02
N LEU A 17 -8.35 -9.90 -18.49
CA LEU A 17 -7.51 -10.92 -19.18
C LEU A 17 -7.71 -12.31 -18.53
N ALA A 18 -8.03 -13.31 -19.36
CA ALA A 18 -8.47 -14.67 -18.99
C ALA A 18 -7.40 -15.75 -19.28
N ALA A 19 -7.51 -16.91 -18.62
CA ALA A 19 -6.91 -18.17 -19.08
C ALA A 19 -7.85 -19.38 -18.84
N THR A 20 -8.50 -19.78 -19.93
CA THR A 20 -9.18 -21.03 -20.39
C THR A 20 -9.26 -22.27 -19.46
N THR A 21 -10.39 -23.00 -19.36
CA THR A 21 -10.99 -23.83 -20.43
C THR A 21 -12.43 -24.31 -20.10
N LEU A 22 -13.38 -24.13 -21.04
CA LEU A 22 -14.49 -25.04 -21.41
C LEU A 22 -15.35 -24.34 -22.49
N VAL A 23 -15.53 -25.00 -23.64
CA VAL A 23 -16.28 -24.47 -24.80
C VAL A 23 -17.75 -24.88 -24.70
N ALA A 24 -18.66 -23.90 -24.68
CA ALA A 24 -20.06 -24.06 -25.03
C ALA A 24 -20.51 -22.80 -25.80
N ILE A 25 -21.07 -22.99 -26.99
CA ILE A 25 -21.47 -21.91 -27.92
C ILE A 25 -22.98 -21.67 -27.74
N ALA A 26 -23.35 -20.45 -27.33
CA ALA A 26 -24.71 -19.91 -27.45
C ALA A 26 -24.65 -18.37 -27.61
N PRO A 27 -25.57 -17.73 -28.37
CA PRO A 27 -25.46 -16.33 -28.75
C PRO A 27 -25.97 -15.35 -27.67
N SER A 28 -25.21 -14.25 -27.50
CA SER A 28 -25.61 -12.90 -27.10
C SER A 28 -26.72 -12.71 -26.05
N SER A 29 -26.31 -12.46 -24.80
CA SER A 29 -26.75 -11.33 -23.96
C SER A 29 -25.86 -11.29 -22.73
N ALA A 30 -25.06 -10.23 -22.62
CA ALA A 30 -24.16 -10.02 -21.50
C ALA A 30 -24.95 -9.61 -20.25
N GLU A 31 -25.14 -10.53 -19.32
CA GLU A 31 -25.47 -10.21 -17.93
C GLU A 31 -24.28 -10.63 -17.07
N ALA A 32 -23.40 -9.67 -16.80
CA ALA A 32 -22.30 -9.84 -15.87
C ALA A 32 -22.86 -10.15 -14.49
N ARG A 33 -22.74 -11.41 -14.06
CA ARG A 33 -22.86 -11.77 -12.65
C ARG A 33 -21.74 -11.03 -11.91
N VAL A 34 -22.12 -9.99 -11.18
CA VAL A 34 -21.31 -9.41 -10.11
C VAL A 34 -21.06 -10.50 -9.09
N LEU A 35 -19.93 -11.19 -9.25
CA LEU A 35 -19.32 -11.90 -8.14
C LEU A 35 -18.87 -10.79 -7.19
N ASP A 36 -19.55 -10.70 -6.05
CA ASP A 36 -19.10 -9.93 -4.90
C ASP A 36 -17.64 -10.33 -4.62
N GLY A 37 -16.70 -9.55 -5.14
CA GLY A 37 -15.31 -9.63 -4.74
C GLY A 37 -15.25 -9.44 -3.22
N PRO A 38 -14.23 -9.98 -2.53
CA PRO A 38 -14.09 -9.75 -1.10
C PRO A 38 -14.07 -8.24 -0.88
N LYS A 39 -15.18 -7.71 -0.37
CA LYS A 39 -15.27 -6.37 0.19
C LYS A 39 -14.15 -6.34 1.21
N ALA A 40 -13.09 -5.58 0.94
CA ALA A 40 -12.04 -5.35 1.91
C ALA A 40 -12.71 -4.72 3.14
N GLU A 41 -13.10 -5.57 4.08
CA GLU A 41 -13.52 -5.16 5.40
C GLU A 41 -12.29 -4.50 6.01
N THR A 42 -12.31 -3.17 6.11
CA THR A 42 -11.35 -2.42 6.92
C THR A 42 -11.60 -2.80 8.38
N LYS A 43 -11.15 -4.00 8.77
CA LYS A 43 -10.93 -4.37 10.16
C LYS A 43 -9.99 -3.29 10.71
N ALA A 44 -10.38 -2.65 11.80
CA ALA A 44 -9.48 -1.75 12.50
C ALA A 44 -8.26 -2.57 12.95
N THR A 45 -7.15 -2.46 12.22
CA THR A 45 -5.95 -3.22 12.53
C THR A 45 -5.26 -2.59 13.74
N PRO A 46 -4.72 -3.38 14.66
CA PRO A 46 -4.01 -2.89 15.84
C PRO A 46 -2.74 -2.11 15.48
N VAL A 47 -2.23 -2.27 14.25
CA VAL A 47 -1.06 -1.57 13.72
C VAL A 47 -1.47 -0.66 12.57
N SER A 48 -0.89 0.53 12.52
CA SER A 48 -1.01 1.48 11.41
C SER A 48 0.36 1.84 10.83
N ILE A 49 0.41 1.95 9.50
CA ILE A 49 1.59 2.38 8.74
C ILE A 49 1.17 3.64 7.98
N ARG A 50 1.81 4.78 8.25
CA ARG A 50 1.46 6.07 7.62
C ARG A 50 2.68 6.78 7.08
N GLU A 51 2.56 7.35 5.87
CA GLU A 51 3.56 8.25 5.34
C GLU A 51 3.57 9.55 6.17
N VAL A 52 4.77 10.03 6.52
CA VAL A 52 4.99 11.30 7.23
C VAL A 52 5.79 12.30 6.38
N GLY A 53 5.93 12.03 5.08
CA GLY A 53 6.61 12.86 4.09
C GLY A 53 8.11 12.57 3.97
N ASN A 54 8.74 13.14 2.94
CA ASN A 54 10.17 12.99 2.64
C ASN A 54 10.64 11.51 2.60
N LEU A 55 9.83 10.63 2.01
CA LEU A 55 10.10 9.19 1.95
C LEU A 55 10.24 8.54 3.34
N LYS A 56 9.48 9.04 4.32
CA LYS A 56 9.46 8.47 5.68
C LYS A 56 8.09 7.88 5.99
N PHE A 57 8.09 6.71 6.61
CA PHE A 57 6.88 6.07 7.10
C PHE A 57 6.97 5.87 8.60
N LYS A 58 5.90 6.20 9.30
CA LYS A 58 5.74 5.93 10.72
C LYS A 58 4.87 4.70 10.91
N VAL A 59 5.39 3.73 11.64
CA VAL A 59 4.68 2.55 12.12
C VAL A 59 4.25 2.81 13.56
N THR A 60 2.97 2.66 13.84
CA THR A 60 2.40 2.88 15.18
C THR A 60 1.49 1.72 15.54
N VAL A 61 1.60 1.27 16.78
CA VAL A 61 0.75 0.25 17.36
C VAL A 61 -0.33 0.96 18.17
N ASN A 62 -1.54 0.96 17.63
CA ASN A 62 -2.68 1.71 18.15
C ASN A 62 -3.40 0.94 19.25
N GLN A 63 -3.27 -0.39 19.28
CA GLN A 63 -3.86 -1.27 20.27
C GLN A 63 -2.80 -2.19 20.85
N PRO A 64 -2.83 -2.49 22.16
CA PRO A 64 -1.83 -3.36 22.78
C PRO A 64 -1.87 -4.76 22.15
N VAL A 65 -0.69 -5.20 21.69
CA VAL A 65 -0.49 -6.56 21.17
C VAL A 65 0.48 -7.28 22.10
N ASN A 66 0.09 -8.47 22.57
CA ASN A 66 0.92 -9.28 23.48
C ASN A 66 2.06 -10.01 22.76
N ASP A 67 1.92 -10.19 21.44
CA ASP A 67 2.92 -10.84 20.61
C ASP A 67 4.06 -9.90 20.22
N LYS A 68 5.20 -10.50 19.84
CA LYS A 68 6.32 -9.77 19.24
C LYS A 68 5.90 -9.18 17.90
N ILE A 69 6.23 -7.91 17.71
CA ILE A 69 5.94 -7.18 16.47
C ILE A 69 7.22 -7.12 15.65
N VAL A 70 7.20 -7.77 14.49
CA VAL A 70 8.33 -7.84 13.56
C VAL A 70 8.02 -6.98 12.35
N VAL A 71 8.92 -6.07 12.03
CA VAL A 71 8.86 -5.26 10.81
C VAL A 71 9.86 -5.81 9.81
N SER A 72 9.38 -6.09 8.61
CA SER A 72 10.19 -6.45 7.44
C SER A 72 10.01 -5.40 6.35
N ILE A 73 11.10 -5.05 5.68
CA ILE A 73 11.06 -4.20 4.49
C ILE A 73 11.68 -5.01 3.36
N VAL A 74 10.94 -5.12 2.26
CA VAL A 74 11.38 -5.86 1.06
C VAL A 74 11.26 -4.97 -0.17
N ASP A 75 12.14 -5.21 -1.15
CA ASP A 75 12.04 -4.62 -2.49
C ASP A 75 11.19 -5.48 -3.44
N ASP A 76 11.07 -5.04 -4.69
CA ASP A 76 10.29 -5.71 -5.74
C ASP A 76 10.82 -7.11 -6.09
N SER A 77 12.11 -7.35 -5.85
CA SER A 77 12.78 -8.63 -6.05
C SER A 77 12.64 -9.55 -4.83
N ASN A 78 11.81 -9.19 -3.85
CA ASN A 78 11.64 -9.88 -2.57
C ASN A 78 12.95 -9.95 -1.74
N ASN A 79 13.91 -9.08 -2.02
CA ASN A 79 15.11 -8.97 -1.20
C ASN A 79 14.78 -8.21 0.08
N LYS A 80 15.19 -8.79 1.21
CA LYS A 80 14.89 -8.28 2.55
C LYS A 80 15.91 -7.22 2.93
N LEU A 81 15.53 -5.96 2.77
CA LEU A 81 16.34 -4.79 3.11
C LEU A 81 16.41 -4.54 4.61
N TYR A 82 15.36 -4.90 5.34
CA TYR A 82 15.31 -4.78 6.79
C TYR A 82 14.45 -5.89 7.40
N ASN A 83 14.83 -6.33 8.60
CA ASN A 83 14.04 -7.22 9.42
C ASN A 83 14.40 -7.04 10.89
N GLY A 84 13.47 -6.51 11.69
CA GLY A 84 13.70 -6.19 13.09
C GLY A 84 12.45 -6.36 13.94
N THR A 85 12.63 -6.55 15.24
CA THR A 85 11.53 -6.57 16.20
C THR A 85 11.41 -5.20 16.87
N LEU A 86 10.19 -4.64 16.94
CA LEU A 86 9.96 -3.38 17.63
C LEU A 86 9.94 -3.60 19.15
N THR A 87 10.71 -2.78 19.86
CA THR A 87 10.61 -2.67 21.32
C THR A 87 9.33 -1.91 21.73
N LYS A 88 8.89 -2.03 22.99
CA LYS A 88 7.69 -1.35 23.51
C LYS A 88 7.70 0.17 23.25
N THR A 89 8.86 0.80 23.35
CA THR A 89 9.01 2.23 23.08
C THR A 89 8.84 2.55 21.60
N GLU A 90 9.36 1.71 20.71
CA GLU A 90 9.25 1.87 19.25
C GLU A 90 7.85 1.60 18.72
N GLN A 91 7.07 0.77 19.41
CA GLN A 91 5.66 0.53 19.09
C GLN A 91 4.81 1.81 19.13
N LEU A 92 5.24 2.84 19.88
CA LEU A 92 4.54 4.14 19.94
C LEU A 92 4.69 4.98 18.66
N GLY A 93 5.65 4.66 17.79
CA GLY A 93 5.89 5.47 16.60
C GLY A 93 7.29 5.35 16.02
N ARG A 94 7.69 4.16 15.56
CA ARG A 94 8.95 3.97 14.84
C ARG A 94 8.86 4.61 13.46
N VAL A 95 9.83 5.46 13.12
CA VAL A 95 9.97 6.05 11.78
C VAL A 95 11.03 5.30 11.00
N PHE A 96 10.70 4.93 9.77
CA PHE A 96 11.60 4.35 8.78
C PHE A 96 11.86 5.39 7.70
N ASP A 97 13.14 5.58 7.37
CA ASP A 97 13.61 6.55 6.39
C ASP A 97 14.09 5.81 5.14
N PHE A 98 13.47 6.11 4.00
CA PHE A 98 13.75 5.47 2.71
C PHE A 98 14.46 6.41 1.74
N SER A 99 14.94 7.56 2.19
CA SER A 99 15.58 8.58 1.35
C SER A 99 16.89 8.13 0.68
N GLN A 100 17.54 7.09 1.19
CA GLN A 100 18.75 6.52 0.63
C GLN A 100 18.50 5.34 -0.32
N LEU A 101 17.24 4.93 -0.48
CA LEU A 101 16.89 3.86 -1.41
C LEU A 101 16.76 4.41 -2.83
N ALA A 102 17.06 3.56 -3.80
CA ALA A 102 16.85 3.87 -5.20
C ALA A 102 15.36 3.97 -5.55
N ASP A 103 15.08 4.49 -6.75
CA ASP A 103 13.74 4.40 -7.33
C ASP A 103 13.37 2.91 -7.49
N GLY A 104 12.15 2.56 -7.09
CA GLY A 104 11.73 1.16 -7.00
C GLY A 104 10.41 0.97 -6.27
N LYS A 105 9.93 -0.27 -6.23
CA LYS A 105 8.75 -0.66 -5.44
C LYS A 105 9.20 -1.34 -4.16
N TYR A 106 8.52 -1.01 -3.07
CA TYR A 106 8.86 -1.49 -1.75
C TYR A 106 7.62 -1.87 -0.99
N VAL A 107 7.77 -2.80 -0.04
CA VAL A 107 6.70 -3.22 0.86
C VAL A 107 7.21 -3.17 2.30
N ILE A 108 6.48 -2.46 3.16
CA ILE A 108 6.62 -2.52 4.62
C ILE A 108 5.64 -3.57 5.11
N GLU A 109 6.14 -4.64 5.71
CA GLU A 109 5.33 -5.67 6.34
C GLU A 109 5.53 -5.63 7.86
N VAL A 110 4.43 -5.58 8.60
CA VAL A 110 4.42 -5.63 10.06
C VAL A 110 3.64 -6.87 10.48
N ALA A 111 4.35 -7.87 10.96
CA ALA A 111 3.81 -9.11 11.47
C ALA A 111 3.69 -9.06 12.99
N TYR A 112 2.57 -9.52 13.52
CA TYR A 112 2.31 -9.64 14.96
C TYR A 112 1.49 -10.89 15.23
N GLY A 113 2.07 -11.84 15.97
CA GLY A 113 1.45 -13.14 16.20
C GLY A 113 1.18 -13.88 14.89
N LYS A 114 -0.10 -14.07 14.55
CA LYS A 114 -0.56 -14.73 13.31
C LYS A 114 -1.05 -13.74 12.25
N GLU A 115 -1.11 -12.47 12.58
CA GLU A 115 -1.61 -11.43 11.70
C GLU A 115 -0.45 -10.64 11.08
N LYS A 116 -0.73 -10.03 9.92
CA LYS A 116 0.21 -9.15 9.25
C LYS A 116 -0.50 -7.97 8.60
N VAL A 117 0.16 -6.84 8.61
CA VAL A 117 -0.27 -5.62 7.90
C VAL A 117 0.84 -5.24 6.95
N SER A 118 0.51 -5.11 5.66
CA SER A 118 1.48 -4.79 4.62
C SER A 118 1.09 -3.50 3.92
N GLN A 119 2.06 -2.62 3.67
CA GLN A 119 1.89 -1.37 2.93
C GLN A 119 2.91 -1.31 1.80
N SER A 120 2.41 -1.32 0.56
CA SER A 120 3.24 -1.11 -0.64
C SER A 120 3.34 0.37 -0.98
N PHE A 121 4.51 0.78 -1.48
CA PHE A 121 4.76 2.12 -1.99
C PHE A 121 5.82 2.08 -3.10
N ALA A 122 5.95 3.17 -3.86
CA ALA A 122 6.96 3.31 -4.91
C ALA A 122 7.73 4.61 -4.72
N ILE A 123 9.05 4.54 -4.86
CA ILE A 123 9.94 5.69 -4.91
C ILE A 123 10.20 6.00 -6.39
N GLN A 124 9.96 7.25 -6.79
CA GLN A 124 10.15 7.71 -8.15
C GLN A 124 10.71 9.13 -8.15
N THR A 125 11.81 9.33 -8.86
CA THR A 125 12.44 10.62 -9.06
C THR A 125 11.76 11.34 -10.23
N GLN A 126 11.26 12.56 -9.98
CA GLN A 126 10.72 13.44 -11.02
C GLN A 126 11.62 14.66 -11.20
N VAL A 127 12.17 14.83 -12.40
CA VAL A 127 13.02 15.98 -12.75
C VAL A 127 12.29 16.90 -13.73
N SER A 128 12.24 18.20 -13.41
CA SER A 128 11.75 19.24 -14.32
C SER A 128 12.93 20.12 -14.74
N ARG A 129 13.15 20.26 -16.05
CA ARG A 129 14.22 21.09 -16.62
C ARG A 129 13.61 22.18 -17.47
N VAL A 130 13.98 23.43 -17.22
CA VAL A 130 13.57 24.59 -18.01
C VAL A 130 14.82 25.34 -18.47
N VAL A 131 14.88 25.65 -19.76
CA VAL A 131 15.94 26.48 -20.34
C VAL A 131 15.47 27.94 -20.31
N LEU A 132 16.27 28.83 -19.71
CA LEU A 132 15.94 30.26 -19.54
C LEU A 132 16.92 31.19 -20.28
N ALA A 133 17.43 30.78 -21.45
CA ALA A 133 18.26 31.66 -22.25
C ALA A 133 17.39 32.72 -22.97
N ARG A 134 17.70 34.00 -22.77
CA ARG A 134 17.29 35.10 -23.64
C ARG A 134 18.56 35.67 -24.28
N ASN A 135 18.56 35.80 -25.60
CA ASN A 135 19.62 36.43 -26.40
C ASN A 135 19.72 37.92 -26.11
#